data_AF-A0AB35SYN3-F1
#
_entry.id   AF-A0AB35SYN3-F1
#
_cell.length_a   1.000
_cell.length_b   1.000
_cell.length_c   1.000
_cell.angle_alpha   90.00
_cell.angle_beta   90.00
_cell.angle_gamma   90.00
#
_symmetry.space_group_name_H-M   'P 1'
#
loop_
_entity.id
_entity.type
_entity.pdbx_description
1 polymer ?
#
loop_
_entity_poly.entity_id
_entity_poly.type
_entity_poly.pdbx_seq_one_letter_code
_entity_poly.pdbx_strand_id
1 'polypeptide(L)'
;MDTLLVILVEVLRLVPLIMVFYIPSLFGMATLKEKGEAYRVKAGLWFGIALVGVITVELVFRSISAVQVAATVGTSLLQFAVALALAAFTVYRLAD
;
A
#
# COMPACT_ATOMS: atom_id res chain seq x y z
N MET A 1 -14.36 -21.10 18.98
CA MET A 1 -13.98 -21.33 17.57
C MET A 1 -14.39 -20.13 16.69
N ASP A 2 -15.48 -19.45 17.02
CA ASP A 2 -15.96 -18.26 16.29
C ASP A 2 -14.99 -17.06 16.31
N THR A 3 -14.35 -16.77 17.44
CA THR A 3 -13.43 -15.60 17.55
C THR A 3 -12.23 -15.70 16.61
N LEU A 4 -11.66 -16.90 16.47
CA LEU A 4 -10.50 -17.15 15.62
C LEU A 4 -10.88 -17.01 14.13
N LEU A 5 -12.09 -17.46 13.77
CA LEU A 5 -12.64 -17.34 12.43
C LEU A 5 -12.94 -15.88 12.06
N VAL A 6 -13.49 -15.09 13.00
CA VAL A 6 -13.73 -13.65 12.82
C VAL A 6 -12.42 -12.90 12.60
N ILE A 7 -11.38 -13.18 13.40
CA ILE A 7 -10.06 -12.56 13.23
C ILE A 7 -9.48 -12.92 11.87
N LEU A 8 -9.55 -14.19 11.46
CA LEU A 8 -9.03 -14.64 10.17
C LEU A 8 -9.73 -13.95 8.99
N VAL A 9 -11.07 -13.84 9.03
CA VAL A 9 -11.84 -13.13 8.01
C VAL A 9 -11.46 -11.67 7.94
N GLU A 10 -11.26 -11.01 9.08
CA GLU A 10 -10.89 -9.60 9.11
C GLU A 10 -9.48 -9.37 8.57
N VAL A 11 -8.53 -10.25 8.88
CA VAL A 11 -7.18 -10.24 8.28
C VAL A 11 -7.24 -10.46 6.78
N LEU A 12 -8.02 -11.45 6.30
CA LEU A 12 -8.18 -11.72 4.87
C LEU A 12 -8.84 -10.55 4.14
N ARG A 13 -9.71 -9.79 4.81
CA ARG A 13 -10.28 -8.54 4.28
C ARG A 13 -9.25 -7.43 4.05
N LEU A 14 -8.15 -7.44 4.80
CA LEU A 14 -7.05 -6.49 4.61
C LEU A 14 -6.19 -6.84 3.38
N VAL A 15 -6.18 -8.09 2.93
CA VAL A 15 -5.30 -8.52 1.82
C VAL A 15 -5.59 -7.76 0.52
N PRO A 16 -6.85 -7.63 0.04
CA PRO A 16 -7.14 -6.83 -1.14
C PRO A 16 -6.74 -5.35 -0.98
N LEU A 17 -6.90 -4.78 0.22
CA LEU A 17 -6.55 -3.39 0.49
C LEU A 17 -5.03 -3.19 0.41
N ILE A 18 -4.25 -4.10 1.01
CA ILE A 18 -2.79 -4.10 0.90
C ILE A 18 -2.36 -4.26 -0.56
N MET A 19 -3.04 -5.07 -1.36
CA MET A 19 -2.73 -5.26 -2.78
C MET A 19 -2.84 -3.97 -3.60
N VAL A 20 -3.79 -3.10 -3.28
CA VAL A 20 -3.95 -1.79 -3.95
C VAL A 20 -2.72 -0.90 -3.74
N PHE A 21 -2.10 -0.95 -2.55
CA PHE A 21 -0.84 -0.27 -2.27
C PHE A 21 0.38 -1.03 -2.82
N TYR A 22 0.33 -2.36 -2.83
CA TYR A 22 1.44 -3.23 -3.20
C TYR A 22 1.85 -3.06 -4.67
N ILE A 23 0.89 -3.04 -5.60
CA ILE A 23 1.18 -2.96 -7.04
C ILE A 23 2.02 -1.72 -7.40
N PRO A 24 1.58 -0.48 -7.09
CA PRO A 24 2.38 0.71 -7.37
C PRO A 24 3.68 0.74 -6.54
N SER A 25 3.69 0.19 -5.32
CA SER A 25 4.92 0.06 -4.53
C SER A 25 5.94 -0.88 -5.19
N LEU A 26 5.49 -1.97 -5.80
CA LEU A 26 6.31 -2.92 -6.54
C LEU A 26 6.95 -2.24 -7.76
N PHE A 27 6.16 -1.51 -8.54
CA PHE A 27 6.70 -0.73 -9.67
C PHE A 27 7.70 0.33 -9.21
N GLY A 28 7.41 1.04 -8.13
CA GLY A 28 8.34 2.00 -7.55
C GLY A 28 9.66 1.35 -7.13
N MET A 29 9.61 0.21 -6.45
CA MET A 29 10.80 -0.53 -6.01
C MET A 29 11.59 -1.13 -7.18
N ALA A 30 10.92 -1.69 -8.18
CA ALA A 30 11.56 -2.19 -9.39
C ALA A 30 12.27 -1.06 -10.15
N THR A 31 11.61 0.08 -10.29
CA THR A 31 12.19 1.29 -10.90
C THR A 31 13.44 1.75 -10.14
N LEU A 32 13.43 1.68 -8.79
CA LEU A 32 14.62 1.98 -7.98
C LEU A 32 15.77 0.99 -8.21
N LYS A 33 15.46 -0.31 -8.36
CA LYS A 33 16.45 -1.36 -8.60
C LYS A 33 17.11 -1.21 -9.95
N GLU A 34 16.33 -0.93 -11.01
CA GLU A 34 16.82 -0.82 -12.38
C GLU A 34 17.75 0.38 -12.61
N LYS A 35 17.62 1.45 -11.80
CA LYS A 35 18.45 2.67 -11.87
C LYS A 35 18.56 3.31 -13.26
N GLY A 36 17.50 3.21 -14.07
CA GLY A 36 17.42 3.84 -15.40
C GLY A 36 17.31 5.37 -15.37
N GLU A 37 17.01 5.98 -16.52
CA GLU A 37 16.90 7.44 -16.62
C GLU A 37 15.76 7.99 -15.74
N ALA A 38 16.08 9.04 -14.96
CA ALA A 38 15.17 9.70 -14.03
C ALA A 38 14.49 8.74 -13.03
N TYR A 39 15.13 7.59 -12.72
CA TYR A 39 14.53 6.52 -11.91
C TYR A 39 13.97 7.01 -10.56
N ARG A 40 14.64 7.96 -9.90
CA ARG A 40 14.19 8.52 -8.61
C ARG A 40 12.85 9.24 -8.74
N VAL A 41 12.68 10.02 -9.79
CA VAL A 41 11.43 10.77 -10.06
C VAL A 41 10.32 9.79 -10.40
N LYS A 42 10.59 8.84 -11.31
CA LYS A 42 9.62 7.80 -11.70
C LYS A 42 9.17 6.94 -10.52
N ALA A 43 10.11 6.50 -9.68
CA ALA A 43 9.80 5.76 -8.45
C ALA A 43 8.99 6.61 -7.47
N GLY A 44 9.35 7.89 -7.30
CA GLY A 44 8.59 8.83 -6.49
C GLY A 44 7.14 9.00 -6.97
N LEU A 45 6.91 9.06 -8.28
CA LEU A 45 5.56 9.12 -8.85
C LEU A 45 4.76 7.86 -8.53
N TRP A 46 5.36 6.67 -8.63
CA TRP A 46 4.70 5.43 -8.25
C TRP A 46 4.31 5.39 -6.76
N PHE A 47 5.21 5.80 -5.87
CA PHE A 47 4.91 5.90 -4.44
C PHE A 47 3.86 6.99 -4.15
N GLY A 48 3.88 8.09 -4.90
CA GLY A 48 2.87 9.14 -4.81
C GLY A 48 1.47 8.66 -5.21
N ILE A 49 1.37 7.87 -6.29
CA ILE A 49 0.11 7.24 -6.72
C ILE A 49 -0.39 6.28 -5.62
N ALA A 50 0.50 5.45 -5.08
CA ALA A 50 0.16 4.51 -4.02
C ALA A 50 -0.35 5.24 -2.77
N LEU A 51 0.37 6.27 -2.31
CA LEU A 51 0.07 6.94 -1.05
C LEU A 51 -1.07 7.95 -1.22
N VAL A 52 -0.91 8.93 -2.09
CA VAL A 52 -1.86 10.05 -2.22
C VAL A 52 -3.08 9.64 -3.04
N GLY A 53 -2.87 8.92 -4.14
CA GLY A 53 -3.96 8.51 -5.03
C GLY A 53 -4.94 7.58 -4.34
N VAL A 54 -4.44 6.50 -3.73
CA VAL A 54 -5.29 5.52 -3.03
C VAL A 54 -5.98 6.14 -1.83
N ILE A 55 -5.25 6.86 -0.97
CA ILE A 55 -5.85 7.50 0.22
C ILE A 55 -6.93 8.50 -0.19
N THR A 56 -6.71 9.29 -1.24
CA THR A 56 -7.71 10.25 -1.72
C THR A 56 -8.99 9.54 -2.16
N VAL A 57 -8.89 8.44 -2.90
CA VAL A 57 -10.05 7.62 -3.29
C VAL A 57 -10.77 7.09 -2.04
N GLU A 58 -10.05 6.54 -1.08
CA GLU A 58 -10.67 6.03 0.17
C GLU A 58 -11.39 7.13 0.94
N LEU A 59 -10.78 8.31 1.06
CA LEU A 59 -11.37 9.45 1.76
C LEU A 59 -12.65 9.94 1.07
N VAL A 60 -12.65 10.08 -0.25
CA VAL A 60 -13.81 10.54 -1.03
C VAL A 60 -15.01 9.61 -0.88
N PHE A 61 -14.78 8.28 -0.84
CA PHE A 61 -15.88 7.31 -0.84
C PHE A 61 -16.30 6.82 0.56
N ARG A 62 -15.50 7.02 1.61
CA ARG A 62 -15.77 6.42 2.93
C ARG A 62 -15.87 7.39 4.11
N SER A 63 -15.39 8.62 4.00
CA SER A 63 -15.26 9.48 5.19
C SER A 63 -16.38 10.52 5.30
N ILE A 64 -17.14 10.45 6.40
CA ILE A 64 -18.25 11.38 6.70
C ILE A 64 -17.88 12.32 7.87
N SER A 65 -16.83 11.98 8.64
CA SER A 65 -16.37 12.74 9.81
C SER A 65 -14.84 12.82 9.93
N ALA A 66 -14.34 13.82 10.65
CA ALA A 66 -12.89 14.03 10.87
C ALA A 66 -12.21 12.84 11.57
N VAL A 67 -12.90 12.16 12.49
CA VAL A 67 -12.38 10.97 13.18
C VAL A 67 -12.20 9.81 12.19
N GLN A 68 -13.15 9.62 11.27
CA GLN A 68 -13.04 8.60 10.23
C GLN A 68 -11.93 8.91 9.22
N VAL A 69 -11.71 10.19 8.90
CA VAL A 69 -10.57 10.61 8.06
C VAL A 69 -9.26 10.20 8.73
N ALA A 70 -9.07 10.53 10.00
CA ALA A 70 -7.85 10.19 10.73
C ALA A 70 -7.61 8.67 10.82
N ALA A 71 -8.66 7.90 11.10
CA ALA A 71 -8.59 6.45 11.13
C ALA A 71 -8.27 5.85 9.75
N THR A 72 -8.87 6.38 8.68
CA THR A 72 -8.60 5.96 7.31
C THR A 72 -7.14 6.24 6.97
N VAL A 73 -6.68 7.49 7.11
CA VAL A 73 -5.27 7.85 6.83
C VAL A 73 -4.30 6.99 7.64
N GLY A 74 -4.54 6.80 8.94
CA GLY A 74 -3.68 5.99 9.79
C GLY A 74 -3.58 4.53 9.33
N THR A 75 -4.71 3.92 8.97
CA THR A 75 -4.74 2.54 8.49
C THR A 75 -4.13 2.40 7.10
N SER A 76 -4.39 3.34 6.18
CA SER A 76 -3.80 3.35 4.84
C SER A 76 -2.28 3.52 4.88
N LEU A 77 -1.75 4.36 5.78
CA LEU A 77 -0.30 4.50 5.97
C LEU A 77 0.35 3.21 6.45
N LEU A 78 -0.29 2.49 7.39
CA LEU A 78 0.20 1.18 7.85
C LEU A 78 0.18 0.17 6.70
N GLN A 79 -0.91 0.10 5.94
CA GLN A 79 -1.03 -0.80 4.79
C GLN A 79 0.02 -0.49 3.73
N PHE A 80 0.25 0.80 3.44
CA PHE A 80 1.30 1.24 2.53
C PHE A 80 2.69 0.81 3.01
N ALA A 81 3.01 0.97 4.30
CA ALA A 81 4.29 0.54 4.85
C ALA A 81 4.52 -0.97 4.70
N VAL A 82 3.48 -1.78 4.98
CA VAL A 82 3.52 -3.23 4.79
C VAL A 82 3.70 -3.59 3.32
N ALA A 83 2.92 -2.96 2.43
CA ALA A 83 3.03 -3.13 0.98
C ALA A 83 4.42 -2.77 0.45
N LEU A 84 5.02 -1.69 0.95
CA LEU A 84 6.35 -1.24 0.55
C LEU A 84 7.43 -2.22 1.01
N ALA A 85 7.32 -2.75 2.24
CA ALA A 85 8.23 -3.77 2.76
C ALA A 85 8.14 -5.08 1.94
N LEU A 86 6.92 -5.51 1.61
CA LEU A 86 6.70 -6.67 0.74
C LEU A 86 7.27 -6.43 -0.66
N ALA A 87 7.02 -5.27 -1.25
CA ALA A 87 7.55 -4.91 -2.56
C ALA A 87 9.08 -4.91 -2.59
N ALA A 88 9.70 -4.33 -1.56
CA ALA A 88 11.16 -4.34 -1.40
C ALA A 88 11.68 -5.78 -1.26
N PHE A 89 11.04 -6.60 -0.44
CA PHE A 89 11.41 -8.01 -0.30
C PHE A 89 11.31 -8.76 -1.64
N THR A 90 10.22 -8.57 -2.39
CA THR A 90 10.04 -9.19 -3.70
C THR A 90 11.14 -8.79 -4.67
N VAL A 91 11.40 -7.49 -4.80
CA VAL A 91 12.33 -6.94 -5.80
C VAL A 91 13.79 -7.26 -5.47
N TYR A 92 14.19 -7.18 -4.20
CA TYR A 92 15.59 -7.33 -3.81
C TYR A 92 15.98 -8.72 -3.30
N ARG A 93 15.01 -9.62 -3.07
CA ARG A 93 15.30 -10.93 -2.47
C ARG A 93 14.63 -12.12 -3.12
N LEU A 94 13.51 -11.94 -3.82
CA LEU A 94 12.84 -13.05 -4.52
C LEU A 94 13.06 -13.02 -6.04
N ALA A 95 13.34 -11.85 -6.59
CA ALA A 95 13.56 -11.66 -8.03
C ALA A 95 15.02 -11.87 -8.47
N ASP A 96 15.93 -12.18 -7.53
CA ASP A 96 17.31 -12.62 -7.76
C ASP A 96 17.43 -14.10 -7.38
#